data_AF-A0AAQ4CWT2-F1
#
_entry.id   AF-A0AAQ4CWT2-F1
#
_cell.length_a   1.000
_cell.length_b   1.000
_cell.length_c   1.000
_cell.angle_alpha   90.00
_cell.angle_beta   90.00
_cell.angle_gamma   90.00
#
_symmetry.space_group_name_H-M   'P 1'
#
loop_
_entity.id
_entity.type
_entity.pdbx_description
1 polymer ?
#
loop_
_entity_poly.entity_id
_entity_poly.type
_entity_poly.pdbx_seq_one_letter_code
_entity_poly.pdbx_strand_id
1 'polypeptide(L)'
;MEQIIEFPDVLELVEQHKLPREIYAPDGTLLFKPYDPVIESPLVTHRKTWRLFANYTIDPSDDEIVQINTTGKLIRIKHDADVDEIMGYVRKVHPGATVEEAISFALESTVEQTGEFKDDDEFGAYTLTLYLILAYLIHYGVLILVK
;
A
#
# COMPACT_ATOMS: atom_id res chain seq x y z
N MET A 1 -0.44 -23.39 -16.66
CA MET A 1 -1.11 -22.79 -15.50
C MET A 1 -0.46 -21.43 -15.31
N GLU A 2 -1.24 -20.35 -15.40
CA GLU A 2 -0.74 -19.04 -15.02
C GLU A 2 -0.43 -19.06 -13.52
N GLN A 3 0.77 -18.62 -13.14
CA GLN A 3 1.18 -18.59 -11.74
C GLN A 3 0.54 -17.35 -11.09
N ILE A 4 -0.38 -17.58 -10.16
CA ILE A 4 -0.95 -16.53 -9.31
C ILE A 4 0.04 -16.27 -8.17
N ILE A 5 0.41 -15.00 -7.99
CA ILE A 5 1.30 -14.56 -6.92
C ILE A 5 0.43 -14.19 -5.72
N GLU A 6 0.73 -14.72 -4.53
CA GLU A 6 0.02 -14.33 -3.31
C GLU A 6 0.60 -13.01 -2.78
N PHE A 7 -0.25 -12.02 -2.56
CA PHE A 7 0.10 -10.81 -1.83
C PHE A 7 0.27 -11.15 -0.35
N PRO A 8 1.35 -10.69 0.30
CA PRO A 8 1.62 -11.06 1.68
C PRO A 8 0.70 -10.32 2.64
N ASP A 9 0.42 -10.94 3.78
CA ASP A 9 -0.12 -10.25 4.95
C ASP A 9 1.00 -9.36 5.53
N VAL A 10 0.87 -8.05 5.34
CA VAL A 10 1.89 -7.08 5.75
C VAL A 10 2.00 -7.01 7.28
N LEU A 11 0.90 -7.18 8.01
CA LEU A 11 0.90 -7.18 9.46
C LEU A 11 1.63 -8.42 9.99
N GLU A 12 1.36 -9.60 9.41
CA GLU A 12 2.09 -10.83 9.75
C GLU A 12 3.60 -10.66 9.52
N LEU A 13 4.01 -9.99 8.44
CA LEU A 13 5.43 -9.71 8.16
C LEU A 13 6.05 -8.78 9.20
N VAL A 14 5.32 -7.78 9.68
CA VAL A 14 5.75 -6.87 10.76
C VAL A 14 5.94 -7.67 12.05
N GLU A 15 4.92 -8.40 12.48
CA GLU A 15 4.94 -9.18 13.74
C GLU A 15 6.07 -10.21 13.75
N GLN A 16 6.28 -10.90 12.62
CA GLN A 16 7.32 -11.92 12.49
C GLN A 16 8.71 -11.34 12.19
N HIS A 17 8.86 -10.01 12.11
CA HIS A 17 10.12 -9.33 11.78
C HIS A 17 10.73 -9.82 10.46
N LYS A 18 9.88 -10.05 9.44
CA LYS A 18 10.25 -10.60 8.12
C LYS A 18 10.27 -9.57 6.99
N LEU A 19 10.18 -8.28 7.31
CA LEU A 19 10.29 -7.23 6.31
C LEU A 19 11.72 -7.19 5.73
N PRO A 20 11.89 -6.89 4.43
CA PRO A 20 13.21 -6.63 3.88
C PRO A 20 13.77 -5.32 4.47
N ARG A 21 15.09 -5.13 4.40
CA ARG A 21 15.71 -3.86 4.84
C ARG A 21 15.28 -2.66 4.02
N GLU A 22 15.00 -2.88 2.75
CA GLU A 22 14.61 -1.86 1.79
C GLU A 22 13.53 -2.44 0.88
N ILE A 23 12.48 -1.67 0.64
CA ILE A 23 11.38 -2.02 -0.27
C ILE A 23 11.51 -1.14 -1.50
N TYR A 24 11.47 -1.74 -2.68
CA TYR A 24 11.67 -1.05 -3.96
C TYR A 24 10.45 -1.20 -4.87
N ALA A 25 10.12 -0.17 -5.65
CA ALA A 25 9.17 -0.28 -6.74
C ALA A 25 9.75 -1.14 -7.90
N PRO A 26 8.91 -1.64 -8.81
CA PRO A 26 9.36 -2.38 -9.99
C PRO A 26 10.35 -1.64 -10.89
N ASP A 27 10.35 -0.30 -10.87
CA ASP A 27 11.28 0.55 -11.62
C ASP A 27 12.63 0.79 -10.91
N GLY A 28 12.84 0.18 -9.73
CA GLY A 28 14.05 0.33 -8.92
C GLY A 28 14.03 1.51 -7.95
N THR A 29 12.92 2.24 -7.83
CA THR A 29 12.77 3.33 -6.86
C THR A 29 12.73 2.79 -5.44
N LEU A 30 13.59 3.29 -4.54
CA LEU A 30 13.46 3.00 -3.11
C LEU A 30 12.17 3.63 -2.56
N LEU A 31 11.36 2.83 -1.88
CA LEU A 31 10.07 3.23 -1.32
C LEU A 31 10.15 3.46 0.19
N PHE A 32 10.70 2.47 0.89
CA PHE A 32 10.62 2.42 2.33
C PHE A 32 11.79 1.64 2.93
N LYS A 33 12.24 2.07 4.10
CA LYS A 33 13.27 1.40 4.91
C LYS A 33 12.66 1.00 6.26
N PRO A 34 12.15 -0.23 6.42
CA PRO A 34 11.36 -0.61 7.60
C PRO A 34 12.08 -0.54 8.95
N TYR A 35 13.41 -0.59 8.94
CA TYR A 35 14.23 -0.63 10.16
C TYR A 35 15.03 0.65 10.41
N ASP A 36 14.92 1.65 9.53
CA ASP A 36 15.59 2.94 9.68
C ASP A 36 14.56 3.99 10.16
N PRO A 37 15.01 5.17 10.64
CA PRO A 37 14.09 6.24 11.01
C PRO A 37 13.11 6.55 9.87
N VAL A 38 11.81 6.64 10.17
CA VAL A 38 10.73 6.80 9.19
C VAL A 38 10.96 8.00 8.24
N ILE A 39 11.61 9.05 8.74
CA ILE A 39 11.97 10.24 7.96
C ILE A 39 12.99 9.98 6.84
N GLU A 40 13.65 8.82 6.84
CA GLU A 40 14.55 8.38 5.76
C GLU A 40 13.83 7.60 4.65
N SER A 41 12.56 7.24 4.84
CA SER A 41 11.78 6.51 3.85
C SER A 41 11.24 7.45 2.76
N PRO A 42 11.57 7.22 1.47
CA PRO A 42 11.17 8.12 0.38
C PRO A 42 9.67 8.36 0.24
N LEU A 43 8.83 7.34 0.50
CA LEU A 43 7.37 7.51 0.51
C LEU A 43 6.92 8.58 1.51
N VAL A 44 7.60 8.72 2.64
CA VAL A 44 7.26 9.69 3.70
C VAL A 44 7.83 11.07 3.37
N THR A 45 9.07 11.13 2.87
CA THR A 45 9.72 12.42 2.53
C THR A 45 9.08 13.09 1.33
N HIS A 46 8.64 12.30 0.35
CA HIS A 46 8.00 12.78 -0.88
C HIS A 46 6.49 12.67 -0.85
N ARG A 47 5.89 12.46 0.33
CA ARG A 47 4.46 12.13 0.46
C ARG A 47 3.52 13.16 -0.18
N LYS A 48 3.95 14.42 -0.26
CA LYS A 48 3.19 15.55 -0.80
C LYS A 48 3.33 15.74 -2.31
N THR A 49 4.32 15.11 -2.93
CA THR A 49 4.68 15.33 -4.33
C THR A 49 4.45 14.10 -5.18
N TRP A 50 4.77 12.92 -4.64
CA TRP A 50 4.57 11.67 -5.38
C TRP A 50 3.09 11.31 -5.45
N ARG A 51 2.66 10.95 -6.65
CA ARG A 51 1.27 10.66 -6.99
C ARG A 51 1.07 9.20 -7.32
N LEU A 52 -0.08 8.67 -6.91
CA LEU A 52 -0.44 7.27 -7.03
C LEU A 52 -1.46 7.05 -8.14
N PHE A 53 -1.27 5.98 -8.92
CA PHE A 53 -2.23 5.52 -9.91
C PHE A 53 -2.43 4.02 -9.81
N ALA A 54 -3.65 3.57 -10.06
CA ALA A 54 -3.95 2.14 -10.17
C ALA A 54 -3.36 1.57 -11.46
N ASN A 55 -2.70 0.43 -11.35
CA ASN A 55 -2.10 -0.31 -12.45
C ASN A 55 -2.62 -1.75 -12.52
N TYR A 56 -3.90 -1.94 -12.21
CA TYR A 56 -4.52 -3.25 -12.18
C TYR A 56 -5.97 -3.23 -12.69
N THR A 57 -6.45 -4.40 -13.09
CA THR A 57 -7.85 -4.73 -13.31
C THR A 57 -8.25 -5.89 -12.40
N ILE A 58 -9.44 -5.82 -11.81
CA ILE A 58 -9.99 -6.92 -10.98
C ILE A 58 -10.53 -8.00 -11.93
N ASP A 59 -10.26 -9.27 -11.62
CA ASP A 59 -10.83 -10.41 -12.34
C ASP A 59 -12.35 -10.44 -12.10
N PRO A 60 -13.17 -10.51 -13.16
CA PRO A 60 -14.63 -10.49 -13.02
C PRO A 60 -15.21 -11.76 -12.35
N SER A 61 -14.42 -12.83 -12.22
CA SER A 61 -14.84 -14.12 -11.66
C SER A 61 -14.37 -14.33 -10.22
N ASP A 62 -13.37 -13.57 -9.78
CA ASP A 62 -12.74 -13.66 -8.46
C ASP A 62 -12.17 -12.28 -8.08
N ASP A 63 -12.85 -11.55 -7.21
CA ASP A 63 -12.50 -10.17 -6.86
C ASP A 63 -11.25 -10.03 -5.99
N GLU A 64 -10.73 -11.14 -5.45
CA GLU A 64 -9.41 -11.19 -4.82
C GLU A 64 -8.27 -11.25 -5.84
N ILE A 65 -8.55 -11.56 -7.11
CA ILE A 65 -7.52 -11.62 -8.16
C ILE A 65 -7.47 -10.31 -8.92
N VAL A 66 -6.27 -9.73 -8.98
CA VAL A 66 -5.98 -8.58 -9.82
C VAL A 66 -4.95 -8.94 -10.90
N GLN A 67 -5.19 -8.46 -12.12
CA GLN A 67 -4.23 -8.51 -13.21
C GLN A 67 -3.51 -7.17 -13.33
N ILE A 68 -2.18 -7.19 -13.30
CA ILE A 68 -1.35 -5.99 -13.44
C ILE A 68 -1.31 -5.54 -14.90
N ASN A 69 -1.77 -4.32 -15.18
CA ASN A 69 -1.99 -3.84 -16.55
C ASN A 69 -0.70 -3.80 -17.39
N THR A 70 0.44 -3.45 -16.77
CA THR A 70 1.72 -3.32 -17.47
C THR A 70 2.45 -4.65 -17.71
N THR A 71 2.16 -5.69 -16.94
CA THR A 71 2.93 -6.95 -16.98
C THR A 71 2.08 -8.19 -17.26
N GLY A 72 0.76 -8.09 -17.14
CA GLY A 72 -0.17 -9.22 -17.23
C GLY A 72 -0.13 -10.19 -16.05
N LYS A 73 0.74 -9.96 -15.04
CA LYS A 73 0.86 -10.82 -13.86
C LYS A 73 -0.45 -10.84 -13.07
N LEU A 74 -0.80 -12.01 -12.55
CA LEU A 74 -1.94 -12.19 -11.66
C LEU A 74 -1.45 -12.19 -10.21
N ILE A 75 -2.11 -11.39 -9.37
CA ILE A 75 -1.85 -11.30 -7.94
C ILE A 75 -3.15 -11.56 -7.20
N ARG A 76 -3.13 -12.48 -6.24
CA ARG A 76 -4.22 -12.66 -5.30
C ARG A 76 -3.98 -11.77 -4.09
N ILE A 77 -4.92 -10.88 -3.83
CA ILE A 77 -4.97 -9.98 -2.69
C ILE A 77 -6.23 -10.35 -1.93
N LYS A 78 -6.08 -11.02 -0.79
CA LYS A 78 -7.21 -11.32 0.09
C LYS A 78 -7.80 -10.02 0.58
N HIS A 79 -9.12 -10.02 0.83
CA HIS A 79 -9.78 -8.87 1.42
C HIS A 79 -9.14 -8.48 2.76
N ASP A 80 -8.61 -7.27 2.78
CA ASP A 80 -8.04 -6.59 3.92
C ASP A 80 -8.53 -5.15 3.85
N ALA A 81 -9.08 -4.64 4.96
CA ALA A 81 -9.76 -3.34 4.96
C ALA A 81 -8.82 -2.20 4.54
N ASP A 82 -7.58 -2.21 5.01
CA ASP A 82 -6.61 -1.15 4.74
C ASP A 82 -6.14 -1.21 3.27
N VAL A 83 -5.90 -2.42 2.76
CA VAL A 83 -5.53 -2.65 1.37
C VAL A 83 -6.66 -2.22 0.43
N ASP A 84 -7.89 -2.68 0.70
CA ASP A 84 -9.07 -2.38 -0.11
C ASP A 84 -9.39 -0.87 -0.11
N GLU A 85 -9.22 -0.20 1.03
CA GLU A 85 -9.45 1.23 1.17
C GLU A 85 -8.43 2.04 0.36
N ILE A 86 -7.14 1.75 0.49
CA ILE A 86 -6.08 2.45 -0.27
C ILE A 86 -6.26 2.21 -1.77
N MET A 87 -6.46 0.96 -2.18
CA MET A 87 -6.69 0.59 -3.58
C MET A 87 -7.95 1.25 -4.14
N GLY A 88 -9.04 1.21 -3.38
CA GLY A 88 -10.33 1.80 -3.71
C GLY A 88 -10.24 3.31 -3.88
N TYR A 89 -9.61 4.00 -2.93
CA TYR A 89 -9.41 5.45 -2.97
C TYR A 89 -8.62 5.87 -4.20
N VAL A 90 -7.45 5.28 -4.42
CA VAL A 90 -6.58 5.64 -5.56
C VAL A 90 -7.25 5.31 -6.90
N ARG A 91 -8.00 4.21 -7.00
CA ARG A 91 -8.61 3.80 -8.27
C ARG A 91 -9.90 4.53 -8.60
N LYS A 92 -10.79 4.71 -7.61
CA LYS A 92 -12.18 5.12 -7.83
C LYS A 92 -12.47 6.54 -7.38
N VAL A 93 -11.79 7.02 -6.33
CA VAL A 93 -12.09 8.31 -5.70
C VAL A 93 -11.14 9.39 -6.23
N HIS A 94 -9.83 9.17 -6.16
CA HIS A 94 -8.84 10.17 -6.52
C HIS A 94 -7.60 9.58 -7.25
N PRO A 95 -7.73 9.21 -8.53
CA PRO A 95 -6.57 8.86 -9.36
C PRO A 95 -5.59 10.04 -9.46
N GLY A 96 -4.33 9.82 -9.11
CA GLY A 96 -3.32 10.87 -9.01
C GLY A 96 -3.25 11.56 -7.64
N ALA A 97 -3.94 11.01 -6.63
CA ALA A 97 -3.75 11.38 -5.23
C ALA A 97 -2.28 11.28 -4.83
N THR A 98 -1.87 12.22 -3.99
CA THR A 98 -0.58 12.14 -3.31
C THR A 98 -0.56 10.99 -2.31
N VAL A 99 0.65 10.53 -1.95
CA VAL A 99 0.80 9.53 -0.88
C VAL A 99 0.19 10.03 0.43
N GLU A 100 0.35 11.32 0.77
CA GLU A 100 -0.26 11.92 1.97
C GLU A 100 -1.79 11.81 1.90
N GLU A 101 -2.41 12.17 0.79
CA GLU A 101 -3.88 12.08 0.63
C GLU A 101 -4.39 10.65 0.77
N ALA A 102 -3.71 9.65 0.19
CA ALA A 102 -4.13 8.25 0.30
C ALA A 102 -4.02 7.71 1.73
N ILE A 103 -2.93 8.04 2.44
CA ILE A 103 -2.74 7.63 3.84
C ILE A 103 -3.72 8.36 4.76
N SER A 104 -3.91 9.67 4.57
CA SER A 104 -4.89 10.46 5.35
C SER A 104 -6.31 9.94 5.17
N PHE A 105 -6.71 9.58 3.95
CA PHE A 105 -8.03 8.99 3.71
C PHE A 105 -8.23 7.68 4.47
N ALA A 106 -7.26 6.78 4.44
CA ALA A 106 -7.33 5.53 5.20
C ALA A 106 -7.38 5.78 6.72
N LEU A 107 -6.58 6.72 7.23
CA LEU A 107 -6.61 7.10 8.65
C LEU A 107 -7.98 7.67 9.07
N GLU A 108 -8.54 8.58 8.27
CA GLU A 108 -9.87 9.16 8.51
C GLU A 108 -10.95 8.09 8.50
N SER A 109 -10.93 7.19 7.51
CA SER A 109 -11.86 6.06 7.41
C SER A 109 -11.78 5.14 8.64
N THR A 110 -10.58 4.85 9.12
CA THR A 110 -10.39 4.03 10.33
C THR A 110 -10.96 4.70 11.58
N VAL A 111 -10.77 6.01 11.74
CA VAL A 111 -11.36 6.77 12.85
C VAL A 111 -12.89 6.75 12.77
N GLU A 112 -13.46 6.91 11.58
CA GLU A 112 -14.91 6.86 11.38
C GLU A 112 -15.50 5.48 11.72
N GLN A 113 -14.78 4.40 11.40
CA GLN A 113 -15.26 3.03 11.59
C GLN A 113 -15.02 2.47 13.00
N THR A 114 -13.89 2.83 13.63
CA THR A 114 -13.41 2.18 14.86
C THR A 114 -13.30 3.12 16.05
N GLY A 115 -13.41 4.43 15.84
CA GLY A 115 -13.20 5.46 16.84
C GLY A 115 -11.77 6.01 16.85
N GLU A 116 -11.50 6.96 17.73
CA GLU A 116 -10.17 7.59 17.86
C GLU A 116 -9.12 6.61 18.39
N PHE A 117 -7.87 6.80 17.96
CA PHE A 117 -6.72 6.12 18.53
C PHE A 117 -6.55 6.49 20.00
N LYS A 118 -6.12 5.54 20.83
CA LYS A 118 -5.96 5.70 22.28
C LYS A 118 -4.87 6.71 22.64
N ASP A 119 -3.80 6.73 21.86
CA ASP A 119 -2.63 7.57 22.06
C ASP A 119 -1.85 7.77 20.74
N ASP A 120 -0.87 8.66 20.80
CA ASP A 120 0.01 8.99 19.67
C ASP A 120 0.84 7.78 19.20
N ASP A 121 1.12 6.82 20.09
CA ASP A 121 1.89 5.63 19.78
C ASP A 121 1.07 4.65 18.92
N GLU A 122 -0.20 4.42 19.26
CA GLU A 122 -1.13 3.62 18.46
C GLU A 122 -1.36 4.26 17.08
N PHE A 123 -1.58 5.58 17.05
CA PHE A 123 -1.71 6.32 15.80
C PHE A 123 -0.46 6.21 14.93
N GLY A 124 0.72 6.38 15.54
CA GLY A 124 2.01 6.29 14.85
C GLY A 124 2.29 4.90 14.29
N ALA A 125 2.03 3.86 15.07
CA ALA A 125 2.19 2.46 14.67
C ALA A 125 1.26 2.10 13.50
N TYR A 126 -0.01 2.48 13.58
CA TYR A 126 -0.97 2.22 12.52
C TYR A 126 -0.65 3.00 11.24
N THR A 127 -0.27 4.27 11.36
CA THR A 127 0.20 5.07 10.22
C THR A 127 1.38 4.40 9.51
N LEU A 128 2.34 3.86 10.28
CA LEU A 128 3.48 3.13 9.72
C LEU A 128 3.04 1.87 8.96
N THR A 129 2.07 1.12 9.50
CA THR A 129 1.47 -0.04 8.82
C THR A 129 0.87 0.34 7.48
N LEU A 130 0.12 1.45 7.40
CA LEU A 130 -0.45 1.94 6.14
C LEU A 130 0.63 2.30 5.11
N TYR A 131 1.73 2.92 5.54
CA TYR A 131 2.88 3.19 4.65
C TYR A 131 3.53 1.90 4.13
N LEU A 132 3.64 0.87 4.97
CA LEU A 132 4.16 -0.44 4.56
C LEU A 132 3.22 -1.13 3.57
N ILE A 133 1.90 -1.12 3.83
CA ILE A 133 0.89 -1.65 2.91
C ILE A 133 1.01 -0.96 1.55
N LEU A 134 1.06 0.37 1.54
CA LEU A 134 1.24 1.15 0.32
C LEU A 134 2.55 0.79 -0.40
N ALA A 135 3.66 0.66 0.34
CA ALA A 135 4.94 0.25 -0.23
C ALA A 135 4.86 -1.13 -0.90
N TYR A 136 4.16 -2.08 -0.30
CA TYR A 136 3.94 -3.41 -0.86
C TYR A 136 3.03 -3.39 -2.08
N LEU A 137 1.94 -2.62 -2.07
CA LEU A 137 1.09 -2.43 -3.25
C LEU A 137 1.88 -1.88 -4.44
N ILE A 138 2.81 -0.96 -4.19
CA ILE A 138 3.69 -0.43 -5.23
C ILE A 138 4.76 -1.45 -5.63
N HIS A 139 5.40 -2.14 -4.67
CA HIS A 139 6.41 -3.17 -4.90
C HIS A 139 5.91 -4.28 -5.85
N TYR A 140 4.66 -4.71 -5.66
CA TYR A 140 4.01 -5.70 -6.50
C TYR A 140 3.43 -5.12 -7.81
N GLY A 141 3.52 -3.81 -8.01
CA GLY A 141 3.08 -3.11 -9.21
C GLY A 141 1.56 -2.91 -9.32
N VAL A 142 0.81 -3.16 -8.23
CA VAL A 142 -0.64 -2.94 -8.13
C VAL A 142 -0.94 -1.45 -8.25
N LEU A 143 -0.18 -0.64 -7.50
CA LEU A 143 -0.14 0.80 -7.65
C LEU A 143 1.19 1.23 -8.28
N ILE A 144 1.19 2.34 -9.00
CA ILE A 144 2.41 2.96 -9.54
C ILE A 144 2.57 4.38 -9.00
N LEU A 145 3.82 4.78 -8.87
CA LEU A 145 4.20 6.13 -8.47
C LEU A 145 4.59 6.98 -9.67
N VAL A 146 4.13 8.23 -9.68
CA VAL A 146 4.61 9.30 -10.55
C VAL A 146 5.26 10.37 -9.68
N LYS A 147 6.49 10.76 -10.02
CA LYS A 147 7.36 11.61 -9.19
C LYS A 147 7.31 13.06 -9.61
#